data_AF-A0A8T5SVG0-F1
#
_entry.id   AF-A0A8T5SVG0-F1
#
_cell.length_a   1.000
_cell.length_b   1.000
_cell.length_c   1.000
_cell.angle_alpha   90.00
_cell.angle_beta   90.00
_cell.angle_gamma   90.00
#
_symmetry.space_group_name_H-M   'P 1'
#
loop_
_entity.id
_entity.type
_entity.pdbx_description
1 polymer ?
#
loop_
_entity_poly.entity_id
_entity_poly.type
_entity_poly.pdbx_seq_one_letter_code
_entity_poly.pdbx_strand_id
1 'polypeptide(L)' 'MGKGNRSSNDDRSDSKNPNNPGHQASEDNRADQLNPDHEAYQASRGEEEDDEDEE' A
#
# COMPACT_ATOMS: atom_id res chain seq x y z
N MET A 1 -19.29 -13.58 18.46
CA MET A 1 -19.06 -13.76 17.01
C MET A 1 -17.80 -14.57 16.82
N GLY A 2 -17.91 -15.86 16.48
CA GLY A 2 -16.75 -16.66 16.11
C GLY A 2 -16.16 -16.09 14.84
N LYS A 3 -14.87 -15.70 14.87
CA LYS A 3 -14.09 -15.49 13.65
C LYS A 3 -14.04 -16.85 12.98
N GLY A 4 -15.00 -17.11 12.08
CA GLY A 4 -14.96 -18.24 11.18
C GLY A 4 -13.57 -18.24 10.57
N ASN A 5 -12.92 -19.40 10.60
CA ASN A 5 -11.53 -19.59 10.23
C ASN A 5 -11.35 -19.21 8.76
N ARG A 6 -11.24 -17.91 8.47
CA ARG A 6 -10.98 -17.38 7.13
C ARG A 6 -9.71 -18.05 6.67
N SER A 7 -9.84 -18.83 5.63
CA SER A 7 -8.70 -19.48 5.04
C SER A 7 -7.86 -18.41 4.36
N SER A 8 -6.58 -18.67 4.17
CA SER A 8 -5.74 -17.79 3.35
C SER A 8 -6.32 -17.61 1.93
N ASN A 9 -7.19 -18.52 1.47
CA ASN A 9 -7.86 -18.39 0.19
C ASN A 9 -9.00 -17.36 0.21
N ASP A 10 -9.71 -17.22 1.33
CA ASP A 10 -10.76 -16.22 1.48
C ASP A 10 -10.17 -14.80 1.48
N ASP A 11 -9.09 -14.58 2.24
CA ASP A 11 -8.41 -13.27 2.28
C ASP A 11 -7.76 -12.90 0.93
N ARG A 12 -7.20 -13.89 0.22
CA ARG A 12 -6.69 -13.70 -1.15
C ARG A 12 -7.81 -13.39 -2.14
N SER A 13 -8.96 -14.04 -2.00
CA SER A 13 -10.11 -13.80 -2.86
C SER A 13 -10.66 -12.40 -2.64
N ASP A 14 -10.80 -11.96 -1.40
CA ASP A 14 -11.24 -10.60 -1.06
C ASP A 14 -10.26 -9.54 -1.58
N SER A 15 -8.96 -9.75 -1.43
CA SER A 15 -7.93 -8.80 -1.89
C SER A 15 -7.69 -8.80 -3.40
N LYS A 16 -8.23 -9.76 -4.15
CA LYS A 16 -8.16 -9.84 -5.63
C LYS A 16 -9.53 -9.75 -6.31
N ASN A 17 -10.59 -9.47 -5.53
CA ASN A 17 -11.92 -9.29 -6.07
C ASN A 17 -12.08 -7.84 -6.56
N PRO A 18 -12.22 -7.59 -7.88
CA PRO A 18 -12.34 -6.23 -8.41
C PRO A 18 -13.63 -5.51 -7.97
N ASN A 19 -14.64 -6.23 -7.50
CA ASN A 19 -15.87 -5.65 -6.93
C ASN A 19 -15.74 -5.33 -5.42
N ASN A 20 -14.58 -5.61 -4.80
CA ASN A 20 -14.31 -5.23 -3.42
C ASN A 20 -13.78 -3.78 -3.40
N PRO A 21 -14.41 -2.84 -2.66
CA PRO A 21 -13.91 -1.47 -2.55
C PRO A 21 -12.47 -1.38 -2.03
N GLY A 22 -12.02 -2.34 -1.21
CA GLY A 22 -10.63 -2.42 -0.76
C GLY A 22 -9.62 -2.77 -1.86
N HIS A 23 -10.05 -3.44 -2.93
CA HIS A 23 -9.21 -3.75 -4.08
C HIS A 23 -8.84 -2.47 -4.84
N GLN A 24 -9.82 -1.63 -5.14
CA GLN A 24 -9.57 -0.37 -5.85
C GLN A 24 -8.66 0.56 -5.05
N ALA A 25 -8.95 0.75 -3.76
CA ALA A 25 -8.09 1.56 -2.90
C ALA A 25 -6.65 1.02 -2.82
N SER A 26 -6.46 -0.30 -2.87
CA SER A 26 -5.11 -0.90 -2.88
C SER A 26 -4.37 -0.63 -4.19
N GLU A 27 -5.07 -0.70 -5.33
CA GLU A 27 -4.49 -0.39 -6.64
C GLU A 27 -4.15 1.10 -6.78
N ASP A 28 -5.01 2.00 -6.30
CA ASP A 28 -4.77 3.45 -6.31
C ASP A 28 -3.55 3.80 -5.46
N ASN A 29 -3.48 3.31 -4.21
CA ASN A 29 -2.31 3.49 -3.34
C ASN A 29 -1.03 2.94 -3.97
N ARG A 30 -1.12 1.81 -4.68
CA ARG A 30 0.02 1.22 -5.39
C ARG A 30 0.45 2.08 -6.59
N ALA A 31 -0.50 2.64 -7.33
CA ALA A 31 -0.20 3.55 -8.43
C ALA A 31 0.50 4.81 -7.91
N ASP A 32 -0.02 5.40 -6.83
CA ASP A 32 0.54 6.59 -6.18
C ASP A 32 1.96 6.37 -5.66
N GLN A 33 2.25 5.19 -5.09
CA GLN A 33 3.61 4.82 -4.65
C GLN A 33 4.57 4.54 -5.80
N LEU A 34 4.06 4.26 -7.01
CA LEU A 34 4.87 3.99 -8.19
C LEU A 34 4.98 5.18 -9.15
N ASN A 35 4.27 6.27 -8.86
CA ASN A 35 4.27 7.49 -9.64
C ASN A 35 5.33 8.47 -9.09
N PRO A 36 6.46 8.72 -9.80
CA PRO A 36 7.51 9.61 -9.33
C PRO A 36 7.07 11.05 -9.06
N ASP A 37 6.00 11.49 -9.71
CA ASP A 37 5.45 12.84 -9.57
C ASP A 37 4.47 12.96 -8.39
N HIS A 38 4.13 11.85 -7.72
CA HIS A 38 3.19 11.82 -6.61
C HIS A 38 3.91 11.88 -5.25
N GLU A 39 3.35 12.62 -4.29
CA GLU A 39 3.93 12.82 -2.96
C GLU A 39 4.19 11.49 -2.23
N ALA A 40 3.28 10.51 -2.36
CA ALA A 40 3.44 9.19 -1.76
C ALA A 40 4.68 8.43 -2.25
N TYR A 41 5.11 8.64 -3.50
CA TYR A 41 6.35 8.07 -4.01
C TYR A 41 7.56 8.66 -3.29
N GLN A 42 7.61 9.99 -3.14
CA GLN A 42 8.70 10.69 -2.44
C GLN A 42 8.74 10.27 -0.96
N ALA A 43 7.60 10.29 -0.28
CA ALA A 43 7.49 9.86 1.11
C ALA A 43 7.91 8.39 1.33
N SER A 44 7.65 7.50 0.36
CA SER A 44 8.02 6.07 0.46
C SER A 44 9.51 5.80 0.28
N ARG A 45 10.23 6.72 -0.36
CA ARG A 45 11.65 6.57 -0.70
C ARG A 45 12.58 7.02 0.42
N GLY A 46 12.02 7.68 1.45
CA GLY A 46 12.79 8.53 2.34
C GLY A 46 13.21 9.77 1.57
N GLU A 47 12.93 10.95 2.12
CA GLU A 47 13.81 12.06 1.80
C GLU A 47 15.20 11.56 2.25
N GLU A 48 16.16 11.53 1.33
CA GLU A 48 17.55 11.59 1.74
C GLU A 48 17.66 12.94 2.47
N GLU A 49 17.26 12.96 3.75
CA GLU A 49 17.84 13.84 4.74
C GLU A 49 19.32 13.45 4.67
N ASP A 50 20.03 14.15 3.77
CA ASP A 50 21.47 14.30 3.84
C ASP A 50 21.72 14.64 5.30
N ASP A 51 22.19 13.65 6.07
CA ASP A 51 22.81 13.82 7.37
C ASP A 51 24.12 14.63 7.12
N GLU A 52 23.97 15.87 6.62
CA GLU A 52 24.97 16.92 6.60
C GLU A 52 24.82 17.73 7.91
N ASP A 53 25.01 17.06 9.04
CA ASP A 53 25.25 17.68 10.36
C ASP A 53 26.16 16.71 11.14
N GLU A 54 27.31 17.02 11.74
CA GLU A 54 28.16 18.20 11.93
C GLU A 54 29.56 17.62 12.35
N GLU A 55 30.63 18.42 12.24
CA GLU A 55 32.03 18.08 12.62
C GLU A 55 32.26 17.48 14.03
#